data_AF-A0A9D7R9Y8-F1
#
_entry.id   AF-A0A9D7R9Y8-F1
#
_cell.length_a   1.000
_cell.length_b   1.000
_cell.length_c   1.000
_cell.angle_alpha   90.00
_cell.angle_beta   90.00
_cell.angle_gamma   90.00
#
_symmetry.space_group_name_H-M   'P 1'
#
loop_
_entity.id
_entity.type
_entity.pdbx_description
1 polymer ?
#
loop_
_entity_poly.entity_id
_entity_poly.type
_entity_poly.pdbx_seq_one_letter_code
_entity_poly.pdbx_strand_id
1 'polypeptide(L)'
;MSGPERHKHAAPERFFAHGPLLEEGCALRAWLLDSELLDPTAIVRLPVRVSRSPQGLGLGTAAVVAPSGARLLDLALDDTALGIALADHLRRAWTERPDVDAWLEGLVSDTDASTVSFAIRRFVGLVDDAVRSGDRNAWRAYPEDAAPELIAAVDDLALSFPVERRRAARYTLRAGGERSLPVLLAALGDERVHARRDAVNRQNAFVGNPPPAPQWIDVPVSTVIEDLLAAIAIPGPSRAFDHRGKVLSTQVLSIPSWPRFLARRRGRSLAEVHAELQPLVDRYWELGGVTQGVDG
;
A
#
# COMPACT_ATOMS: atom_id res chain seq x y z
N MET A 1 49.87 -10.16 12.16
CA MET A 1 48.75 -11.05 11.79
C MET A 1 47.52 -10.20 11.63
N SER A 2 47.25 -9.73 10.40
CA SER A 2 46.05 -8.97 10.08
C SER A 2 44.90 -9.96 9.93
N GLY A 3 43.91 -9.89 10.82
CA GLY A 3 42.71 -10.72 10.73
C GLY A 3 41.91 -10.37 9.48
N PRO A 4 41.17 -11.33 8.89
CA PRO A 4 40.36 -11.06 7.72
C PRO A 4 39.28 -10.02 8.07
N GLU A 5 39.34 -8.87 7.40
CA GLU A 5 38.26 -7.89 7.41
C GLU A 5 37.00 -8.57 6.87
N ARG A 6 36.09 -8.95 7.77
CA ARG A 6 34.73 -9.32 7.39
C ARG A 6 34.06 -8.04 6.91
N HIS A 7 34.08 -7.80 5.60
CA HIS A 7 33.21 -6.82 4.98
C HIS A 7 31.76 -7.21 5.36
N LYS A 8 31.18 -6.49 6.33
CA LYS A 8 29.73 -6.48 6.52
C LYS A 8 29.17 -5.92 5.22
N HIS A 9 28.73 -6.80 4.31
CA HIS A 9 27.92 -6.38 3.19
C HIS A 9 26.73 -5.62 3.78
N ALA A 10 26.68 -4.32 3.53
CA ALA A 10 25.52 -3.53 3.89
C ALA A 10 24.32 -4.20 3.20
N ALA A 11 23.27 -4.49 3.97
CA ALA A 11 22.04 -5.01 3.40
C ALA A 11 21.58 -4.05 2.28
N PRO A 12 21.14 -4.58 1.12
CA PRO A 12 20.77 -3.74 -0.02
C PRO A 12 19.70 -2.72 0.39
N GLU A 13 19.80 -1.53 -0.19
CA GLU A 13 18.78 -0.49 -0.03
C GLU A 13 17.47 -1.00 -0.63
N ARG A 14 16.37 -0.85 0.13
CA ARG A 14 15.03 -1.30 -0.27
C ARG A 14 14.17 -0.09 -0.59
N PHE A 15 13.41 -0.21 -1.67
CA PHE A 15 12.38 0.76 -2.02
C PHE A 15 11.08 0.41 -1.33
N PHE A 16 10.32 1.43 -0.94
CA PHE A 16 9.06 1.25 -0.25
C PHE A 16 7.97 2.06 -0.94
N ALA A 17 6.79 1.47 -1.05
CA ALA A 17 5.55 2.11 -1.42
C ALA A 17 4.90 2.75 -0.19
N HIS A 18 4.16 3.83 -0.43
CA HIS A 18 3.31 4.44 0.58
C HIS A 18 2.06 3.58 0.80
N GLY A 19 1.74 3.34 2.07
CA GLY A 19 0.50 2.74 2.55
C GLY A 19 -0.42 3.80 3.17
N PRO A 20 -1.35 3.39 4.07
CA PRO A 20 -2.35 4.28 4.62
C PRO A 20 -1.74 5.34 5.55
N LEU A 21 -2.51 6.40 5.80
CA LEU A 21 -2.17 7.41 6.80
C LEU A 21 -2.18 6.82 8.22
N LEU A 22 -1.18 7.21 9.01
CA LEU A 22 -1.00 6.90 10.42
C LEU A 22 -1.85 7.84 11.29
N GLU A 23 -3.14 7.93 10.98
CA GLU A 23 -4.12 8.70 11.76
C GLU A 23 -5.30 7.80 12.17
N GLU A 24 -5.50 6.67 11.48
CA GLU A 24 -6.63 5.76 11.68
C GLU A 24 -6.16 4.34 12.03
N GLY A 25 -6.18 4.00 13.32
CA GLY A 25 -5.72 2.68 13.80
C GLY A 25 -6.45 1.48 13.18
N CYS A 26 -7.76 1.61 12.93
CA CYS A 26 -8.55 0.56 12.27
C CYS A 26 -8.15 0.35 10.80
N ALA A 27 -7.94 1.43 10.05
CA ALA A 27 -7.50 1.35 8.65
C ALA A 27 -6.08 0.78 8.56
N LEU A 28 -5.19 1.21 9.45
CA LEU A 28 -3.83 0.67 9.55
C LEU A 28 -3.85 -0.83 9.88
N ARG A 29 -4.63 -1.26 10.89
CA ARG A 29 -4.76 -2.68 11.24
C ARG A 29 -5.32 -3.47 10.06
N ALA A 30 -6.38 -2.97 9.42
CA ALA A 30 -6.96 -3.60 8.25
C ALA A 30 -5.92 -3.75 7.13
N TRP A 31 -5.11 -2.73 6.85
CA TRP A 31 -4.05 -2.79 5.83
C TRP A 31 -2.88 -3.73 6.18
N LEU A 32 -2.49 -3.77 7.46
CA LEU A 32 -1.43 -4.65 7.96
C LEU A 32 -1.85 -6.12 7.99
N LEU A 33 -3.09 -6.36 8.41
CA LEU A 33 -3.71 -7.68 8.52
C LEU A 33 -4.54 -8.03 7.29
N ASP A 34 -4.45 -7.22 6.23
CA ASP A 34 -4.94 -7.62 4.94
C ASP A 34 -4.01 -8.76 4.49
N SER A 35 -4.35 -9.95 4.99
CA SER A 35 -3.73 -11.25 4.72
C SER A 35 -3.79 -11.60 3.24
N GLU A 36 -4.63 -10.87 2.51
CA GLU A 36 -4.75 -10.99 1.08
C GLU A 36 -3.65 -10.16 0.41
N LEU A 37 -3.21 -9.06 1.04
CA LEU A 37 -2.28 -8.04 0.53
C LEU A 37 -0.82 -8.44 0.36
N LEU A 38 -0.30 -9.62 0.74
CA LEU A 38 0.89 -10.25 0.12
C LEU A 38 1.43 -11.45 0.90
N ASP A 39 2.16 -12.26 0.13
CA ASP A 39 3.33 -13.09 0.47
C ASP A 39 3.85 -12.96 1.93
N PRO A 40 4.06 -14.07 2.67
CA PRO A 40 4.63 -14.09 4.02
C PRO A 40 6.04 -13.45 4.13
N THR A 41 6.60 -12.97 3.01
CA THR A 41 7.85 -12.22 2.92
C THR A 41 7.67 -10.70 2.81
N ALA A 42 6.44 -10.18 2.80
CA ALA A 42 6.19 -8.74 2.67
C ALA A 42 6.70 -7.96 3.90
N ILE A 43 7.69 -7.12 3.66
CA ILE A 43 8.31 -6.30 4.70
C ILE A 43 7.61 -4.96 4.76
N VAL A 44 7.14 -4.60 5.95
CA VAL A 44 6.58 -3.27 6.20
C VAL A 44 7.53 -2.47 7.09
N ARG A 45 7.49 -1.15 6.92
CA ARG A 45 8.19 -0.18 7.75
C ARG A 45 7.17 0.65 8.52
N LEU A 46 7.31 0.67 9.84
CA LEU A 46 6.38 1.32 10.76
C LEU A 46 7.13 2.21 11.76
N PRO A 47 6.57 3.35 12.17
CA PRO A 47 7.07 4.12 13.29
C PRO A 47 6.52 3.52 14.58
N VAL A 48 7.38 2.86 15.34
CA VAL A 48 7.01 2.13 16.55
C VAL A 48 7.53 2.87 17.78
N ARG A 49 6.62 3.22 18.69
CA ARG A 49 6.97 3.63 20.05
C ARG A 49 7.25 2.39 20.88
N VAL A 50 8.42 2.36 21.50
CA VAL A 50 8.88 1.28 22.36
C VAL A 50 9.19 1.83 23.75
N SER A 51 8.49 1.30 24.74
CA SER A 51 8.69 1.63 26.14
C SER A 51 9.72 0.69 26.75
N ARG A 52 10.49 1.17 27.74
CA ARG A 52 11.37 0.31 28.53
C ARG A 52 10.54 -0.53 29.52
N SER A 53 10.92 -1.80 29.72
CA SER A 53 10.29 -2.64 30.76
C SER A 53 10.46 -2.01 32.16
N PRO A 54 9.42 -2.00 33.02
CA PRO A 54 9.52 -1.53 34.41
C PRO A 54 10.56 -2.32 35.24
N GLN A 55 10.83 -3.56 34.85
CA GLN A 55 11.81 -4.43 35.49
C GLN A 55 13.25 -4.09 35.07
N GLY A 56 13.43 -3.10 34.18
CA GLY A 56 14.73 -2.57 33.77
C GLY A 56 15.47 -3.41 32.72
N LEU A 57 15.02 -4.64 32.47
CA LEU A 57 15.56 -5.58 31.49
C LEU A 57 14.57 -5.74 30.31
N GLY A 58 15.02 -5.38 29.11
CA GLY A 58 14.28 -5.63 27.87
C GLY A 58 13.20 -4.61 27.50
N LEU A 59 12.39 -5.02 26.52
CA LEU A 59 11.29 -4.23 25.95
C LEU A 59 10.06 -4.30 26.87
N GLY A 60 9.38 -3.16 27.03
CA GLY A 60 8.07 -3.06 27.67
C GLY A 60 6.98 -3.17 26.62
N THR A 61 6.09 -2.17 26.57
CA THR A 61 5.04 -2.09 25.54
C THR A 61 5.57 -1.54 24.22
N ALA A 62 4.97 -1.98 23.12
CA ALA A 62 5.19 -1.40 21.81
C ALA A 62 3.87 -1.06 21.11
N ALA A 63 3.89 -0.02 20.29
CA ALA A 63 2.78 0.31 19.40
C ALA A 63 3.21 1.17 18.22
N VAL A 64 2.44 1.08 17.13
CA VAL A 64 2.49 2.11 16.09
C VAL A 64 1.91 3.40 16.62
N VAL A 65 2.60 4.51 16.37
CA VAL A 65 2.18 5.84 16.79
C VAL A 65 1.96 6.77 15.61
N ALA A 66 0.92 7.59 15.71
CA ALA A 66 0.67 8.68 14.79
C ALA A 66 1.75 9.77 14.91
N PRO A 67 1.90 10.65 13.90
CA PRO A 67 2.66 11.89 14.01
C PRO A 67 2.31 12.74 15.24
N SER A 68 1.02 12.75 15.63
CA SER A 68 0.52 13.42 16.83
C SER A 68 0.99 12.78 18.15
N GLY A 69 1.62 11.61 18.08
CA GLY A 69 2.01 10.78 19.21
C GLY A 69 0.90 9.88 19.74
N ALA A 70 -0.30 9.91 19.15
CA ALA A 70 -1.40 9.02 19.51
C ALA A 70 -1.05 7.56 19.23
N ARG A 71 -1.40 6.68 20.18
CA ARG A 71 -1.23 5.23 20.04
C ARG A 71 -2.31 4.70 19.09
N LEU A 72 -1.90 4.07 17.99
CA LEU A 72 -2.81 3.60 16.94
C LEU A 72 -3.08 2.11 17.01
N LEU A 73 -2.02 1.32 17.22
CA LEU A 73 -2.08 -0.13 17.15
C LEU A 73 -1.01 -0.76 18.03
N ASP A 74 -1.43 -1.70 18.87
CA ASP A 74 -0.55 -2.43 19.77
C ASP A 74 0.24 -3.51 19.02
N LEU A 75 1.53 -3.60 19.33
CA LEU A 75 2.44 -4.53 18.67
C LEU A 75 3.06 -5.51 19.67
N ALA A 76 3.03 -6.79 19.33
CA ALA A 76 3.88 -7.81 19.94
C ALA A 76 5.18 -7.92 19.13
N LEU A 77 6.28 -7.38 19.66
CA LEU A 77 7.56 -7.38 18.95
C LEU A 77 8.30 -8.71 19.13
N ASP A 78 8.82 -9.25 18.03
CA ASP A 78 9.80 -10.34 18.03
C ASP A 78 11.09 -9.82 17.38
N ASP A 79 12.15 -9.64 18.17
CA ASP A 79 13.44 -9.13 17.71
C ASP A 79 14.50 -10.22 17.49
N THR A 80 14.10 -11.50 17.51
CA THR A 80 15.02 -12.65 17.40
C THR A 80 15.86 -12.60 16.11
N ALA A 81 15.35 -11.99 15.05
CA ALA A 81 16.04 -11.88 13.76
C ALA A 81 17.03 -10.70 13.63
N LEU A 82 17.09 -9.76 14.59
CA LEU A 82 17.99 -8.60 14.50
C LEU A 82 19.47 -8.95 14.74
N GLY A 83 19.76 -10.11 15.35
CA GLY A 83 21.10 -10.53 15.76
C GLY A 83 21.67 -9.75 16.97
N ILE A 84 21.20 -8.52 17.21
CA ILE A 84 21.38 -7.73 18.42
C ILE A 84 19.99 -7.36 18.92
N ALA A 85 19.70 -7.55 20.21
CA ALA A 85 18.40 -7.24 20.78
C ALA A 85 18.02 -5.77 20.54
N LEU A 86 16.76 -5.49 20.22
CA LEU A 86 16.28 -4.13 19.97
C LEU A 86 16.55 -3.23 21.19
N ALA A 87 16.43 -3.78 22.40
CA ALA A 87 16.73 -3.06 23.63
C ALA A 87 18.18 -2.49 23.68
N ASP A 88 19.14 -3.19 23.06
CA ASP A 88 20.53 -2.70 22.98
C ASP A 88 20.67 -1.54 21.99
N HIS A 89 19.94 -1.59 20.87
CA HIS A 89 19.89 -0.49 19.90
C HIS A 89 19.30 0.78 20.52
N LEU A 90 18.29 0.64 21.38
CA LEU A 90 17.57 1.77 22.01
C LEU A 90 18.21 2.25 23.32
N ARG A 91 19.17 1.51 23.88
CA ARG A 91 19.77 1.78 25.21
C ARG A 91 20.19 3.24 25.41
N ARG A 92 20.84 3.84 24.41
CA ARG A 92 21.30 5.22 24.49
C ARG A 92 20.12 6.19 24.57
N ALA A 93 19.12 6.02 23.70
CA ALA A 93 17.93 6.87 23.66
C ALA A 93 17.10 6.76 24.95
N TRP A 94 17.02 5.57 25.56
CA TRP A 94 16.32 5.37 26.83
C TRP A 94 16.97 6.03 28.04
N THR A 95 18.21 6.52 27.93
CA THR A 95 18.83 7.29 29.01
C THR A 95 18.16 8.65 29.16
N GLU A 96 17.57 9.16 28.07
CA GLU A 96 16.97 10.50 28.01
C GLU A 96 15.44 10.45 28.14
N ARG A 97 14.80 9.36 27.69
CA ARG A 97 13.33 9.25 27.61
C ARG A 97 12.84 7.84 27.95
N PRO A 98 11.72 7.67 28.66
CA PRO A 98 11.18 6.35 28.99
C PRO A 98 10.60 5.62 27.76
N ASP A 99 10.15 6.41 26.77
CA ASP A 99 9.62 5.95 25.50
C ASP A 99 10.48 6.45 24.35
N VAL A 100 10.74 5.57 23.38
CA VAL A 100 11.55 5.90 22.20
C VAL A 100 10.79 5.49 20.96
N ASP A 101 10.71 6.41 19.99
CA ASP A 101 10.07 6.15 18.71
C ASP A 101 11.15 5.78 17.69
N ALA A 102 10.96 4.64 17.03
CA ALA A 102 11.92 4.08 16.09
C ALA A 102 11.23 3.62 14.80
N TRP A 103 11.92 3.81 13.67
CA TRP A 103 11.53 3.18 12.42
C TRP A 103 12.01 1.73 12.42
N LEU A 104 11.05 0.80 12.38
CA LEU A 104 11.31 -0.63 12.35
C LEU A 104 10.82 -1.22 11.04
N GLU A 105 11.62 -2.10 10.45
CA GLU A 105 11.23 -2.95 9.33
C GLU A 105 11.03 -4.37 9.80
N GLY A 106 9.93 -5.00 9.39
CA GLY A 106 9.58 -6.33 9.88
C GLY A 106 8.47 -7.00 9.08
N LEU A 107 8.20 -8.24 9.46
CA LEU A 107 7.09 -9.03 8.96
C LEU A 107 5.93 -8.92 9.95
N VAL A 108 4.72 -8.88 9.42
CA VAL A 108 3.50 -8.80 10.22
C VAL A 108 2.82 -10.16 10.22
N SER A 109 2.32 -10.57 11.38
CA SER A 109 1.43 -11.74 11.48
C SER A 109 0.28 -11.45 12.43
N ASP A 110 -0.87 -12.06 12.15
CA ASP A 110 -2.03 -11.95 13.03
C ASP A 110 -1.80 -12.76 14.31
N THR A 111 -2.25 -12.22 15.43
CA THR A 111 -2.18 -12.88 16.75
C THR A 111 -3.54 -12.89 17.42
N ASP A 112 -4.15 -11.72 17.61
CA ASP A 112 -5.50 -11.58 18.16
C ASP A 112 -6.18 -10.28 17.68
N ALA A 113 -7.42 -10.07 18.14
CA ALA A 113 -8.24 -8.93 17.72
C ALA A 113 -7.64 -7.54 18.05
N SER A 114 -6.73 -7.46 19.02
CA SER A 114 -6.23 -6.21 19.59
C SER A 114 -4.74 -5.95 19.35
N THR A 115 -3.97 -7.00 19.08
CA THR A 115 -2.51 -6.95 18.99
C THR A 115 -2.04 -7.61 17.69
N VAL A 116 -1.10 -6.94 17.03
CA VAL A 116 -0.44 -7.45 15.81
C VAL A 116 0.98 -7.88 16.14
N SER A 117 1.37 -9.08 15.71
CA SER A 117 2.75 -9.54 15.86
C SER A 117 3.63 -8.92 14.79
N PHE A 118 4.82 -8.48 15.20
CA PHE A 118 5.77 -7.80 14.35
C PHE A 118 7.18 -8.37 14.54
N ALA A 119 7.57 -9.24 13.62
CA ALA A 119 8.89 -9.87 13.60
C ALA A 119 9.90 -8.92 12.93
N ILE A 120 10.72 -8.28 13.76
CA ILE A 120 11.63 -7.21 13.36
C ILE A 120 12.81 -7.83 12.60
N ARG A 121 13.03 -7.32 11.39
CA ARG A 121 14.17 -7.69 10.52
C ARG A 121 15.26 -6.65 10.54
N ARG A 122 14.93 -5.38 10.78
CA ARG A 122 15.90 -4.28 10.78
C ARG A 122 15.42 -3.10 11.63
N PHE A 123 16.34 -2.61 12.45
CA PHE A 123 16.26 -1.28 13.05
C PHE A 123 16.78 -0.26 12.04
N VAL A 124 15.92 0.66 11.59
CA VAL A 124 16.29 1.66 10.58
C VAL A 124 16.94 2.87 11.25
N GLY A 125 16.35 3.34 12.35
CA GLY A 125 16.82 4.51 13.08
C GLY A 125 15.76 5.04 14.04
N LEU A 126 16.11 6.09 14.77
CA LEU A 126 15.16 6.81 15.61
C LEU A 126 14.24 7.69 14.75
N VAL A 127 13.01 7.88 15.21
CA VAL A 127 12.09 8.83 14.58
C VAL A 127 12.38 10.22 15.15
N ASP A 128 13.07 11.05 14.38
CA ASP A 128 13.28 12.46 14.74
C ASP A 128 11.97 13.26 14.59
N ASP A 129 11.79 14.29 15.42
CA ASP A 129 10.56 15.10 15.44
C ASP A 129 10.29 15.81 14.09
N ALA A 130 11.34 16.15 13.34
CA ALA A 130 11.20 16.70 11.98
C ALA A 130 10.61 15.67 11.00
N VAL A 131 10.95 14.39 11.14
CA VAL A 131 10.44 13.29 10.31
C VAL A 131 8.97 12.99 10.62
N ARG A 132 8.54 13.11 11.90
CA ARG A 132 7.12 12.99 12.27
C ARG A 132 6.24 14.01 11.53
N SER A 133 6.75 15.21 11.29
CA SER A 133 5.96 16.30 10.70
C SER A 133 5.63 16.10 9.22
N GLY A 134 6.46 15.35 8.49
CA GLY A 134 6.39 15.22 7.03
C GLY A 134 5.87 13.87 6.53
N ASP A 135 6.28 12.77 7.17
CA ASP A 135 5.93 11.43 6.73
C ASP A 135 4.85 10.83 7.62
N ARG A 136 3.66 10.65 7.03
CA ARG A 136 2.45 10.27 7.74
C ARG A 136 1.96 8.88 7.34
N ASN A 137 2.70 8.16 6.52
CA ASN A 137 2.22 6.89 5.97
C ASN A 137 2.91 5.72 6.66
N ALA A 138 2.20 4.59 6.74
CA ALA A 138 2.86 3.30 6.82
C ALA A 138 3.53 2.99 5.47
N TRP A 139 4.55 2.14 5.45
CA TRP A 139 5.30 1.86 4.23
C TRP A 139 5.42 0.35 4.02
N ARG A 140 5.38 -0.07 2.75
CA ARG A 140 5.55 -1.47 2.37
C ARG A 140 6.65 -1.60 1.33
N ALA A 141 7.55 -2.55 1.51
CA ALA A 141 8.62 -2.78 0.55
C ALA A 141 8.04 -3.20 -0.80
N TYR A 142 8.57 -2.65 -1.89
CA TYR A 142 8.37 -3.23 -3.20
C TYR A 142 9.07 -4.60 -3.27
N PRO A 143 8.64 -5.49 -4.18
CA PRO A 143 9.38 -6.71 -4.50
C PRO A 143 10.84 -6.40 -4.86
N GLU A 144 11.78 -7.30 -4.51
CA GLU A 144 13.21 -7.07 -4.74
C GLU A 144 13.57 -6.99 -6.24
N ASP A 145 12.75 -7.59 -7.11
CA ASP A 145 12.86 -7.57 -8.56
C ASP A 145 12.01 -6.48 -9.24
N ALA A 146 11.38 -5.60 -8.44
CA ALA A 146 10.56 -4.51 -8.97
C ALA A 146 11.40 -3.55 -9.82
N ALA A 147 10.87 -3.22 -10.99
CA ALA A 147 11.56 -2.38 -11.95
C ALA A 147 11.60 -0.92 -11.46
N PRO A 148 12.78 -0.26 -11.38
CA PRO A 148 12.89 1.11 -10.88
C PRO A 148 12.00 2.12 -11.63
N GLU A 149 11.82 1.92 -12.94
CA GLU A 149 10.96 2.77 -13.77
C GLU A 149 9.47 2.68 -13.40
N LEU A 150 9.01 1.52 -12.91
CA LEU A 150 7.63 1.32 -12.47
C LEU A 150 7.42 1.92 -11.07
N ILE A 151 8.41 1.80 -10.18
CA ILE A 151 8.40 2.44 -8.86
C ILE A 151 8.31 3.96 -9.04
N ALA A 152 9.17 4.54 -9.86
CA ALA A 152 9.16 5.97 -10.15
C ALA A 152 7.81 6.42 -10.77
N ALA A 153 7.18 5.58 -11.60
CA ALA A 153 5.88 5.87 -12.15
C ALA A 153 4.77 5.92 -11.07
N VAL A 154 4.82 5.08 -10.03
CA VAL A 154 3.87 5.19 -8.91
C VAL A 154 4.03 6.52 -8.18
N ASP A 155 5.26 6.95 -7.88
CA ASP A 155 5.51 8.24 -7.23
C ASP A 155 5.05 9.42 -8.08
N ASP A 156 5.23 9.31 -9.40
CA ASP A 156 4.75 10.31 -10.34
C ASP A 156 3.22 10.45 -10.34
N LEU A 157 2.45 9.46 -9.87
CA LEU A 157 0.99 9.59 -9.73
C LEU A 157 0.58 10.61 -8.67
N ALA A 158 1.38 10.82 -7.62
CA ALA A 158 1.08 11.76 -6.54
C ALA A 158 1.45 13.21 -6.87
N LEU A 159 2.16 13.46 -7.98
CA LEU A 159 2.63 14.79 -8.32
C LEU A 159 1.48 15.72 -8.69
N SER A 160 1.35 16.87 -8.02
CA SER A 160 0.36 17.89 -8.38
C SER A 160 0.57 18.46 -9.79
N PHE A 161 1.82 18.61 -10.23
CA PHE A 161 2.22 19.11 -11.55
C PHE A 161 3.60 18.54 -11.96
N PRO A 162 3.91 18.45 -13.28
CA PRO A 162 3.01 18.68 -14.41
C PRO A 162 2.06 17.47 -14.66
N VAL A 163 0.86 17.74 -15.22
CA VAL A 163 -0.18 16.72 -15.45
C VAL A 163 0.28 15.64 -16.44
N GLU A 164 1.11 16.04 -17.40
CA GLU A 164 1.72 15.21 -18.43
C GLU A 164 2.54 14.09 -17.80
N ARG A 165 3.21 14.36 -16.67
CA ARG A 165 4.01 13.38 -15.95
C ARG A 165 3.13 12.32 -15.28
N ARG A 166 2.01 12.72 -14.66
CA ARG A 166 1.00 11.76 -14.16
C ARG A 166 0.42 10.90 -15.29
N ARG A 167 0.18 11.49 -16.45
CA ARG A 167 -0.37 10.76 -17.61
C ARG A 167 0.65 9.77 -18.17
N ALA A 168 1.91 10.17 -18.29
CA ALA A 168 3.01 9.31 -18.70
C ALA A 168 3.20 8.15 -17.71
N ALA A 169 3.15 8.42 -16.40
CA ALA A 169 3.19 7.40 -15.36
C ALA A 169 2.10 6.33 -15.51
N ARG A 170 0.84 6.75 -15.72
CA ARG A 170 -0.28 5.82 -15.99
C ARG A 170 -0.01 4.96 -17.23
N TYR A 171 0.55 5.55 -18.29
CA TYR A 171 0.89 4.82 -19.51
C TYR A 171 2.01 3.81 -19.25
N THR A 172 3.08 4.21 -18.56
CA THR A 172 4.20 3.34 -18.18
C THR A 172 3.72 2.15 -17.35
N LEU A 173 2.91 2.39 -16.32
CA LEU A 173 2.35 1.33 -15.47
C LEU A 173 1.43 0.39 -16.26
N ARG A 174 0.61 0.94 -17.16
CA ARG A 174 -0.26 0.10 -17.99
C ARG A 174 0.53 -0.73 -19.00
N ALA A 175 1.54 -0.15 -19.63
CA ALA A 175 2.39 -0.82 -20.61
C ALA A 175 3.28 -1.90 -19.97
N GLY A 176 3.61 -1.77 -18.68
CA GLY A 176 4.33 -2.79 -17.92
C GLY A 176 3.53 -4.08 -17.70
N GLY A 177 2.19 -4.02 -17.80
CA GLY A 177 1.31 -5.19 -17.75
C GLY A 177 1.53 -6.03 -16.49
N GLU A 178 1.87 -7.31 -16.68
CA GLU A 178 2.10 -8.26 -15.58
C GLU A 178 3.20 -7.79 -14.60
N ARG A 179 4.27 -7.17 -15.11
CA ARG A 179 5.37 -6.64 -14.27
C ARG A 179 4.94 -5.49 -13.35
N SER A 180 3.84 -4.81 -13.69
CA SER A 180 3.32 -3.72 -12.89
C SER A 180 2.39 -4.18 -11.77
N LEU A 181 1.82 -5.40 -11.86
CA LEU A 181 0.89 -5.90 -10.83
C LEU A 181 1.52 -5.94 -9.43
N PRO A 182 2.74 -6.46 -9.21
CA PRO A 182 3.35 -6.49 -7.88
C PRO A 182 3.67 -5.09 -7.34
N VAL A 183 4.06 -4.16 -8.20
CA VAL A 183 4.36 -2.76 -7.84
C VAL A 183 3.08 -2.02 -7.44
N LEU A 184 2.02 -2.18 -8.23
CA LEU A 184 0.71 -1.59 -7.95
C LEU A 184 0.09 -2.16 -6.68
N LEU A 185 0.22 -3.47 -6.43
CA LEU A 185 -0.22 -4.11 -5.19
C LEU A 185 0.52 -3.56 -3.96
N ALA A 186 1.84 -3.34 -4.05
CA ALA A 186 2.61 -2.79 -2.94
C ALA A 186 2.14 -1.37 -2.55
N ALA A 187 1.68 -0.60 -3.53
CA ALA A 187 1.17 0.76 -3.36
C ALA A 187 -0.36 0.82 -3.15
N LEU A 188 -1.05 -0.32 -2.99
CA LEU A 188 -2.46 -0.34 -2.65
C LEU A 188 -2.65 0.27 -1.24
N GLY A 189 -3.44 1.34 -1.16
CA GLY A 189 -3.59 2.15 0.05
C GLY A 189 -2.73 3.42 0.08
N ASP A 190 -2.06 3.79 -1.01
CA ASP A 190 -1.39 5.10 -1.13
C ASP A 190 -2.42 6.25 -1.06
N GLU A 191 -2.49 6.90 0.09
CA GLU A 191 -3.41 8.01 0.39
C GLU A 191 -2.90 9.39 -0.09
N ARG A 192 -1.75 9.47 -0.77
CA ARG A 192 -1.30 10.74 -1.35
C ARG A 192 -2.32 11.22 -2.37
N VAL A 193 -2.56 12.54 -2.41
CA VAL A 193 -3.58 13.12 -3.28
C VAL A 193 -3.13 13.08 -4.74
N HIS A 194 -3.85 12.32 -5.57
CA HIS A 194 -3.65 12.29 -7.01
C HIS A 194 -4.30 13.47 -7.73
N ALA A 195 -5.53 13.81 -7.34
CA ALA A 195 -6.30 14.89 -7.94
C ALA A 195 -7.40 15.38 -6.98
N ARG A 196 -7.81 16.64 -7.13
CA ARG A 196 -9.05 17.14 -6.54
C ARG A 196 -10.18 17.09 -7.56
N ARG A 197 -11.35 16.60 -7.15
CA ARG A 197 -12.51 16.49 -8.04
C ARG A 197 -13.73 17.11 -7.38
N ASP A 198 -14.59 17.70 -8.20
CA ASP A 198 -15.91 18.12 -7.76
C ASP A 198 -16.83 16.89 -7.75
N ALA A 199 -17.22 16.46 -6.55
CA ALA A 199 -18.07 15.29 -6.35
C ALA A 199 -19.49 15.48 -6.91
N VAL A 200 -20.00 16.72 -6.90
CA VAL A 200 -21.41 17.01 -7.20
C VAL A 200 -21.61 17.36 -8.67
N ASN A 201 -20.66 18.05 -9.29
CA ASN A 201 -20.80 18.49 -10.69
C ASN A 201 -20.16 17.55 -11.71
N ARG A 202 -19.80 16.32 -11.31
CA ARG A 202 -19.05 15.34 -12.13
C ARG A 202 -19.69 15.02 -13.49
N GLN A 203 -21.01 15.18 -13.64
CA GLN A 203 -21.75 14.71 -14.82
C GLN A 203 -22.35 15.80 -15.72
N ASN A 204 -22.10 17.10 -15.48
CA ASN A 204 -22.65 18.21 -16.30
C ASN A 204 -24.15 18.03 -16.68
N ALA A 205 -24.94 17.40 -15.82
CA ALA A 205 -26.33 17.06 -16.08
C ALA A 205 -27.27 18.03 -15.35
N PHE A 206 -27.10 19.33 -15.56
CA PHE A 206 -28.09 20.32 -15.13
C PHE A 206 -28.63 21.04 -16.36
N VAL A 207 -29.56 20.39 -17.06
CA VAL A 207 -30.38 21.09 -18.05
C VAL A 207 -31.43 21.88 -17.27
N GLY A 208 -31.26 23.20 -17.19
CA GLY A 208 -32.30 24.13 -16.71
C GLY A 208 -32.16 24.66 -15.27
N ASN A 209 -31.16 24.23 -14.49
CA ASN A 209 -30.84 24.82 -13.19
C ASN A 209 -29.35 25.20 -13.11
N PRO A 210 -28.97 26.26 -12.37
CA PRO A 210 -27.57 26.55 -12.12
C PRO A 210 -26.91 25.38 -11.37
N PRO A 211 -25.65 25.02 -11.69
CA PRO A 211 -24.96 23.95 -11.00
C PRO A 211 -24.85 24.28 -9.50
N PRO A 212 -25.04 23.28 -8.60
CA PRO A 212 -24.80 23.47 -7.18
C PRO A 212 -23.34 23.87 -6.91
N ALA A 213 -23.08 24.46 -5.75
CA ALA A 213 -21.74 24.83 -5.31
C ALA A 213 -20.81 23.59 -5.34
N PRO A 214 -19.57 23.74 -5.82
CA PRO A 214 -18.65 22.62 -5.97
C PRO A 214 -18.33 21.99 -4.61
N GLN A 215 -18.32 20.66 -4.55
CA GLN A 215 -17.84 19.93 -3.37
C GLN A 215 -16.54 19.21 -3.74
N TRP A 216 -15.42 19.84 -3.42
CA TRP A 216 -14.10 19.31 -3.71
C TRP A 216 -13.78 18.14 -2.79
N ILE A 217 -13.53 16.98 -3.40
CA ILE A 217 -13.00 15.80 -2.73
C ILE A 217 -11.59 15.52 -3.24
N ASP A 218 -10.73 15.07 -2.34
CA ASP A 218 -9.41 14.55 -2.69
C ASP A 218 -9.59 13.11 -3.22
N VAL A 219 -8.93 12.81 -4.34
CA VAL A 219 -8.86 11.48 -4.92
C VAL A 219 -7.48 10.93 -4.62
N PRO A 220 -7.36 9.85 -3.84
CA PRO A 220 -6.08 9.27 -3.49
C PRO A 220 -5.46 8.54 -4.68
N VAL A 221 -4.14 8.33 -4.61
CA VAL A 221 -3.39 7.51 -5.59
C VAL A 221 -3.90 6.08 -5.61
N SER A 222 -4.31 5.53 -4.46
CA SER A 222 -4.91 4.20 -4.32
C SER A 222 -6.08 3.96 -5.29
N THR A 223 -6.98 4.94 -5.47
CA THR A 223 -8.08 4.85 -6.46
C THR A 223 -7.56 4.67 -7.89
N VAL A 224 -6.48 5.37 -8.24
CA VAL A 224 -5.87 5.25 -9.58
C VAL A 224 -5.13 3.92 -9.75
N ILE A 225 -4.54 3.41 -8.68
CA ILE A 225 -3.90 2.10 -8.65
C ILE A 225 -4.94 1.00 -8.88
N GLU A 226 -6.10 1.06 -8.22
CA GLU A 226 -7.21 0.14 -8.46
C GLU A 226 -7.70 0.17 -9.91
N ASP A 227 -7.86 1.37 -10.49
CA ASP A 227 -8.21 1.54 -11.91
C ASP A 227 -7.16 0.88 -12.83
N LEU A 228 -5.86 1.02 -12.51
CA LEU A 228 -4.76 0.45 -13.29
C LEU A 228 -4.70 -1.08 -13.14
N LEU A 229 -4.89 -1.60 -11.93
CA LEU A 229 -5.00 -3.04 -11.68
C LEU A 229 -6.15 -3.62 -12.50
N ALA A 230 -7.33 -2.97 -12.49
CA ALA A 230 -8.47 -3.35 -13.31
C ALA A 230 -8.13 -3.36 -14.80
N ALA A 231 -7.53 -2.26 -15.29
CA ALA A 231 -7.18 -2.10 -16.70
C ALA A 231 -6.11 -3.07 -17.21
N ILE A 232 -5.32 -3.67 -16.32
CA ILE A 232 -4.30 -4.67 -16.66
C ILE A 232 -4.88 -6.08 -16.52
N ALA A 233 -5.50 -6.41 -15.39
CA ALA A 233 -5.89 -7.77 -15.04
C ALA A 233 -7.23 -8.21 -15.64
N ILE A 234 -8.15 -7.27 -15.90
CA ILE A 234 -9.45 -7.58 -16.52
C ILE A 234 -9.31 -7.42 -18.04
N PRO A 235 -9.62 -8.46 -18.85
CA PRO A 235 -9.58 -8.33 -20.29
C PRO A 235 -10.61 -7.29 -20.77
N GLY A 236 -10.29 -6.60 -21.86
CA GLY A 236 -11.23 -5.67 -22.49
C GLY A 236 -12.49 -6.37 -23.02
N PRO A 237 -13.56 -5.62 -23.36
CA PRO A 237 -14.71 -6.20 -24.03
C PRO A 237 -14.28 -6.95 -25.28
N SER A 238 -14.86 -8.13 -25.52
CA SER A 238 -14.76 -8.76 -26.83
C SER A 238 -15.44 -7.87 -27.88
N ARG A 239 -14.91 -7.84 -29.11
CA ARG A 239 -15.43 -7.00 -30.22
C ARG A 239 -16.93 -7.20 -30.49
N ALA A 240 -17.50 -8.31 -30.05
CA ALA A 240 -18.92 -8.64 -30.16
C ALA A 240 -19.84 -7.68 -29.36
N PHE A 241 -19.31 -6.91 -28.40
CA PHE A 241 -20.12 -6.04 -27.53
C PHE A 241 -19.71 -4.55 -27.55
N ASP A 242 -18.71 -4.18 -28.35
CA ASP A 242 -18.10 -2.83 -28.44
C ASP A 242 -19.08 -1.71 -28.89
N HIS A 243 -20.27 -2.09 -29.35
CA HIS A 243 -21.29 -1.21 -29.92
C HIS A 243 -22.48 -0.90 -28.98
N ARG A 244 -22.51 -1.49 -27.77
CA ARG A 244 -23.63 -1.29 -26.82
C ARG A 244 -23.34 -0.22 -25.75
N GLY A 245 -23.35 1.03 -26.18
CA GLY A 245 -23.66 2.20 -25.32
C GLY A 245 -22.54 2.73 -24.41
N LYS A 246 -22.74 3.98 -23.94
CA LYS A 246 -21.90 4.59 -22.90
C LYS A 246 -22.06 3.81 -21.60
N VAL A 247 -20.98 3.19 -21.12
CA VAL A 247 -20.90 2.63 -19.76
C VAL A 247 -21.18 3.76 -18.77
N LEU A 248 -22.21 3.61 -17.95
CA LEU A 248 -22.46 4.53 -16.84
C LEU A 248 -21.44 4.23 -15.73
N SER A 249 -21.02 5.23 -14.95
CA SER A 249 -20.00 5.06 -13.91
C SER A 249 -20.35 4.05 -12.80
N THR A 250 -21.61 3.59 -12.74
CA THR A 250 -22.12 2.57 -11.82
C THR A 250 -22.03 1.15 -12.38
N GLN A 251 -21.74 1.03 -13.67
CA GLN A 251 -21.59 -0.22 -14.39
C GLN A 251 -20.09 -0.55 -14.40
N VAL A 252 -19.65 -1.32 -13.39
CA VAL A 252 -18.25 -1.69 -13.21
C VAL A 252 -18.18 -3.16 -12.83
N LEU A 253 -17.26 -3.88 -13.46
CA LEU A 253 -16.81 -5.17 -12.95
C LEU A 253 -15.83 -4.92 -11.81
N SER A 254 -16.22 -5.23 -10.58
CA SER A 254 -15.40 -4.96 -9.40
C SER A 254 -14.68 -6.21 -8.91
N ILE A 255 -13.44 -6.02 -8.47
CA ILE A 255 -12.67 -7.01 -7.73
C ILE A 255 -12.66 -6.55 -6.27
N PRO A 256 -13.38 -7.23 -5.36
CA PRO A 256 -13.50 -6.79 -3.96
C PRO A 256 -12.18 -6.74 -3.21
N SER A 257 -11.23 -7.61 -3.61
CA SER A 257 -9.89 -7.67 -3.05
C SER A 257 -8.91 -8.03 -4.15
N TRP A 258 -8.22 -7.01 -4.65
CA TRP A 258 -7.14 -7.13 -5.62
C TRP A 258 -6.06 -8.14 -5.20
N PRO A 259 -5.61 -8.09 -3.95
CA PRO A 259 -4.55 -8.98 -3.55
C PRO A 259 -4.95 -10.46 -3.52
N ARG A 260 -6.14 -10.79 -2.97
CA ARG A 260 -6.64 -12.16 -2.98
C ARG A 260 -6.87 -12.67 -4.39
N PHE A 261 -7.45 -11.81 -5.21
CA PHE A 261 -7.67 -12.10 -6.61
C PHE A 261 -6.37 -12.52 -7.32
N LEU A 262 -5.27 -11.79 -7.09
CA LEU A 262 -3.95 -12.11 -7.68
C LEU A 262 -3.25 -13.27 -6.98
N ALA A 263 -3.36 -13.41 -5.66
CA ALA A 263 -2.76 -14.50 -4.90
C ALA A 263 -3.27 -15.87 -5.35
N ARG A 264 -4.57 -16.01 -5.61
CA ARG A 264 -5.16 -17.26 -6.15
C ARG A 264 -4.70 -17.60 -7.56
N ARG A 265 -4.17 -16.62 -8.28
CA ARG A 265 -3.67 -16.75 -9.65
C ARG A 265 -2.15 -16.69 -9.71
N ARG A 266 -1.48 -16.82 -8.55
CA ARG A 266 -0.01 -16.85 -8.47
C ARG A 266 0.52 -17.97 -9.37
N GLY A 267 1.48 -17.61 -10.22
CA GLY A 267 2.08 -18.53 -11.19
C GLY A 267 1.29 -18.69 -12.50
N ARG A 268 0.13 -18.05 -12.65
CA ARG A 268 -0.56 -17.91 -13.93
C ARG A 268 -0.07 -16.65 -14.66
N SER A 269 0.12 -16.76 -15.96
CA SER A 269 0.38 -15.63 -16.84
C SER A 269 -0.83 -14.72 -16.96
N LEU A 270 -0.61 -13.45 -17.31
CA LEU A 270 -1.71 -12.51 -17.55
C LEU A 270 -2.71 -13.01 -18.61
N ALA A 271 -2.23 -13.73 -19.63
CA ALA A 271 -3.08 -14.31 -20.67
C ALA A 271 -4.02 -15.40 -20.14
N GLU A 272 -3.54 -16.24 -19.21
CA GLU A 272 -4.38 -17.24 -18.54
C GLU A 272 -5.41 -16.60 -17.63
N VAL A 273 -5.04 -15.53 -16.90
CA VAL A 273 -5.99 -14.74 -16.10
C VAL A 273 -7.04 -14.10 -16.99
N HIS A 274 -6.66 -13.54 -18.14
CA HIS A 274 -7.61 -12.99 -19.11
C HIS A 274 -8.55 -14.07 -19.66
N ALA A 275 -8.02 -15.23 -20.05
CA ALA A 275 -8.83 -16.34 -20.54
C ALA A 275 -9.84 -16.83 -19.49
N GLU A 276 -9.44 -16.86 -18.23
CA GLU A 276 -10.32 -17.20 -17.10
C GLU A 276 -11.44 -16.17 -16.90
N LEU A 277 -11.13 -14.87 -17.00
CA LEU A 277 -12.09 -13.79 -16.79
C LEU A 277 -12.99 -13.51 -18.00
N GLN A 278 -12.56 -13.89 -19.21
CA GLN A 278 -13.27 -13.56 -20.45
C GLN A 278 -14.76 -13.93 -20.43
N PRO A 279 -15.18 -15.14 -20.00
CA PRO A 279 -16.60 -15.50 -19.97
C PRO A 279 -17.44 -14.59 -19.07
N LEU A 280 -16.85 -14.13 -17.96
CA LEU A 280 -17.52 -13.24 -17.02
C LEU A 280 -17.59 -11.82 -17.58
N VAL A 281 -16.54 -11.34 -18.24
CA VAL A 281 -16.54 -10.04 -18.95
C VAL A 281 -17.59 -10.05 -20.07
N ASP A 282 -17.65 -11.11 -20.86
CA ASP A 282 -18.64 -11.25 -21.92
C ASP A 282 -20.06 -11.23 -21.33
N ARG A 283 -20.33 -12.00 -20.26
CA ARG A 283 -21.63 -11.99 -19.56
C ARG A 283 -21.99 -10.61 -18.99
N TYR A 284 -21.02 -9.90 -18.43
CA TYR A 284 -21.21 -8.55 -17.92
C TYR A 284 -21.69 -7.60 -19.03
N TRP A 285 -21.08 -7.67 -20.22
CA TRP A 285 -21.48 -6.88 -21.37
C TRP A 285 -22.79 -7.33 -22.02
N GLU A 286 -23.07 -8.63 -22.05
CA GLU A 286 -24.37 -9.17 -22.49
C GLU A 286 -25.53 -8.59 -21.69
N LEU A 287 -25.34 -8.44 -20.38
CA LEU A 287 -26.33 -7.88 -19.45
C LEU A 287 -26.36 -6.34 -19.44
N GLY A 288 -25.65 -5.68 -20.36
CA GLY A 288 -25.64 -4.23 -20.48
C GLY A 288 -24.88 -3.53 -19.36
N GLY A 289 -23.87 -4.18 -18.78
CA GLY A 289 -22.96 -3.60 -17.80
C GLY A 289 -23.49 -3.58 -16.36
N VAL A 290 -24.44 -4.43 -15.98
CA VAL A 290 -24.88 -4.49 -14.57
C VAL A 290 -23.69 -4.90 -13.68
N THR A 291 -23.50 -4.20 -12.56
CA THR A 291 -22.42 -4.47 -11.59
C THR A 291 -22.34 -5.96 -11.26
N GLN A 292 -21.15 -6.53 -11.40
CA GLN A 292 -20.86 -7.91 -11.02
C GLN A 292 -19.59 -7.93 -10.17
N GLY A 293 -19.57 -8.80 -9.17
CA GLY A 293 -18.35 -9.12 -8.44
C GLY A 293 -17.64 -10.26 -9.15
N VAL A 294 -16.33 -10.15 -9.30
CA VAL A 294 -15.48 -11.31 -9.56
C VAL A 294 -15.25 -11.99 -8.21
N ASP A 295 -15.66 -13.25 -8.07
CA ASP A 295 -15.40 -13.99 -6.84
C ASP A 295 -13.89 -14.01 -6.56
N GLY A 296 -13.53 -13.44 -5.41
CA GLY A 296 -12.17 -13.32 -4.91
C GLY A 296 -11.68 -14.63 -4.38
#